data_AF-A0AAE5XN44-F1
#
_entry.id   AF-A0AAE5XN44-F1
#
_cell.length_a   1.000
_cell.length_b   1.000
_cell.length_c   1.000
_cell.angle_alpha   90.00
_cell.angle_beta   90.00
_cell.angle_gamma   90.00
#
_symmetry.space_group_name_H-M   'P 1'
#
loop_
_entity.id
_entity.type
_entity.pdbx_description
1 polymer ?
#
loop_
_entity_poly.entity_id
_entity_poly.type
_entity_poly.pdbx_seq_one_letter_code
_entity_poly.pdbx_strand_id
1 'polypeptide(L)'
;MGLRYIFCGGTREKNADGSIRQLGVAHNSAFEFAALNVINDYKSGNINKIKITNAADMINALNNNQISSVSSLDILCHGTPYSLNFSENENENCGLITGFFAKTGLAFYYSSWEDGIYSFSDDSRYVSDINFKVFTEDARIQIHGCNTARGSMPGDTLTIALSKELYQAGKTKSYVIGHTDK
;
A
#
# COMPACT_ATOMS: atom_id res chain seq x y z
N MET A 1 0.95 24.21 -5.08
CA MET A 1 0.41 22.93 -5.61
C MET A 1 0.90 21.83 -4.70
N GLY A 2 0.01 20.96 -4.22
CA GLY A 2 0.39 19.86 -3.34
C GLY A 2 1.19 18.78 -4.06
N LEU A 3 1.98 18.03 -3.29
CA LEU A 3 2.72 16.86 -3.73
C LEU A 3 1.76 15.70 -4.01
N ARG A 4 2.04 14.94 -5.05
CA ARG A 4 1.30 13.73 -5.42
C ARG A 4 2.26 12.56 -5.41
N TYR A 5 1.98 11.55 -4.61
CA TYR A 5 2.77 10.33 -4.58
C TYR A 5 2.07 9.24 -5.37
N ILE A 6 2.84 8.54 -6.19
CA ILE A 6 2.40 7.33 -6.88
C ILE A 6 3.42 6.23 -6.56
N PHE A 7 2.99 5.29 -5.75
CA PHE A 7 3.78 4.16 -5.34
C PHE A 7 3.34 2.94 -6.13
N CYS A 8 4.25 2.25 -6.83
CA CYS A 8 3.88 1.08 -7.64
C CYS A 8 4.87 -0.09 -7.51
N GLY A 9 4.37 -1.32 -7.59
CA GLY A 9 5.20 -2.54 -7.58
C GLY A 9 5.03 -3.38 -6.32
N GLY A 10 6.16 -3.81 -5.73
CA GLY A 10 6.19 -4.66 -4.54
C GLY A 10 5.97 -6.14 -4.79
N THR A 11 5.83 -6.60 -6.05
CA THR A 11 5.76 -8.04 -6.33
C THR A 11 7.15 -8.64 -6.43
N ARG A 12 7.33 -9.82 -5.86
CA ARG A 12 8.57 -10.62 -5.95
C ARG A 12 8.97 -10.94 -7.39
N GLU A 13 10.09 -10.37 -7.86
CA GLU A 13 10.68 -10.57 -9.20
C GLU A 13 11.72 -11.69 -9.25
N LYS A 14 12.10 -12.25 -8.10
CA LYS A 14 13.10 -13.32 -7.98
C LYS A 14 12.58 -14.48 -7.14
N ASN A 15 12.99 -15.71 -7.43
CA ASN A 15 12.74 -16.84 -6.54
C ASN A 15 13.79 -16.84 -5.41
N ALA A 16 13.61 -17.73 -4.42
CA ALA A 16 14.55 -17.87 -3.29
C ALA A 16 15.99 -18.20 -3.73
N ASP A 17 16.15 -18.88 -4.87
CA ASP A 17 17.46 -19.21 -5.46
C ASP A 17 18.09 -18.05 -6.28
N GLY A 18 17.42 -16.89 -6.34
CA GLY A 18 17.85 -15.71 -7.09
C GLY A 18 17.48 -15.72 -8.57
N SER A 19 16.89 -16.80 -9.10
CA SER A 19 16.41 -16.86 -10.49
C SER A 19 15.23 -15.91 -10.72
N ILE A 20 15.01 -15.49 -11.97
CA ILE A 20 13.94 -14.54 -12.31
C ILE A 20 12.58 -15.22 -12.21
N ARG A 21 11.66 -14.56 -11.48
CA ARG A 21 10.26 -14.95 -11.39
C ARG A 21 9.43 -14.16 -12.40
N GLN A 22 9.21 -14.75 -13.58
CA GLN A 22 8.51 -14.10 -14.71
C GLN A 22 7.15 -13.53 -14.34
N LEU A 23 6.37 -14.23 -13.51
CA LEU A 23 5.07 -13.74 -13.04
C LEU A 23 5.17 -12.44 -12.24
N GLY A 24 6.20 -12.31 -11.40
CA GLY A 24 6.42 -11.10 -10.63
C GLY A 24 6.84 -9.91 -11.48
N VAL A 25 7.73 -10.16 -12.45
CA VAL A 25 8.12 -9.16 -13.46
C VAL A 25 6.90 -8.68 -14.24
N ALA A 26 6.02 -9.60 -14.66
CA ALA A 26 4.79 -9.25 -15.36
C ALA A 26 3.84 -8.40 -14.51
N HIS A 27 3.63 -8.76 -13.24
CA HIS A 27 2.81 -7.96 -12.31
C HIS A 27 3.38 -6.56 -12.07
N ASN A 28 4.68 -6.44 -11.81
CA ASN A 28 5.31 -5.14 -11.62
C ASN A 28 5.27 -4.28 -12.89
N SER A 29 5.42 -4.89 -14.07
CA SER A 29 5.24 -4.19 -15.34
C SER A 29 3.81 -3.66 -15.49
N ALA A 30 2.80 -4.45 -15.13
CA ALA A 30 1.42 -4.00 -15.15
C ALA A 30 1.17 -2.81 -14.19
N PHE A 31 1.71 -2.87 -12.96
CA PHE A 31 1.62 -1.76 -12.01
C PHE A 31 2.32 -0.49 -12.50
N GLU A 32 3.48 -0.64 -13.13
CA GLU A 32 4.23 0.45 -13.74
C GLU A 32 3.43 1.13 -14.87
N PHE A 33 2.84 0.36 -15.79
CA PHE A 33 1.98 0.92 -16.84
C PHE A 33 0.73 1.61 -16.27
N ALA A 34 0.12 1.03 -15.24
CA ALA A 34 -1.00 1.66 -14.56
C ALA A 34 -0.59 2.98 -13.88
N ALA A 35 0.60 3.03 -13.25
CA ALA A 35 1.14 4.25 -12.66
C ALA A 35 1.37 5.34 -13.72
N LEU A 36 1.89 4.98 -14.89
CA LEU A 36 2.07 5.92 -16.01
C LEU A 36 0.73 6.48 -16.52
N ASN A 37 -0.33 5.67 -16.53
CA ASN A 37 -1.67 6.15 -16.88
C ASN A 37 -2.18 7.17 -15.85
N VAL A 38 -2.02 6.90 -14.55
CA VAL A 38 -2.39 7.83 -13.48
C VAL A 38 -1.62 9.16 -13.59
N ILE A 39 -0.32 9.11 -13.93
CA ILE A 39 0.49 10.31 -14.18
C ILE A 39 -0.11 11.14 -15.33
N ASN A 40 -0.47 10.48 -16.43
CA ASN A 40 -1.06 11.14 -17.59
C ASN A 40 -2.42 11.77 -17.24
N ASP A 41 -3.23 11.11 -16.41
CA ASP A 41 -4.53 11.61 -15.96
C ASP A 41 -4.41 12.86 -15.07
N TYR A 42 -3.33 12.98 -14.30
CA TYR A 42 -3.10 14.18 -13.50
C TYR A 42 -2.83 15.43 -14.35
N LYS A 43 -2.35 15.28 -15.59
CA LYS A 43 -2.02 16.33 -16.57
C LYS A 43 -0.93 17.33 -16.14
N SER A 44 -0.85 17.68 -14.86
CA SER A 44 0.15 18.58 -14.26
C SER A 44 0.26 18.39 -12.74
N GLY A 45 1.36 18.86 -12.14
CA GLY A 45 1.59 18.88 -10.70
C GLY A 45 2.96 18.32 -10.30
N ASN A 46 3.26 18.39 -9.00
CA ASN A 46 4.50 17.84 -8.44
C ASN A 46 4.29 16.36 -8.14
N ILE A 47 4.62 15.51 -9.10
CA ILE A 47 4.39 14.06 -9.04
C ILE A 47 5.68 13.32 -8.70
N ASN A 48 5.64 12.53 -7.62
CA ASN A 48 6.71 11.64 -7.20
C ASN A 48 6.26 10.19 -7.45
N LYS A 49 6.77 9.57 -8.53
CA LYS A 49 6.56 8.13 -8.78
C LYS A 49 7.71 7.33 -8.18
N ILE A 50 7.40 6.35 -7.33
CA ILE A 50 8.38 5.56 -6.59
C ILE A 50 8.04 4.06 -6.72
N LYS A 51 9.03 3.24 -7.09
CA LYS A 51 8.89 1.77 -7.02
C LYS A 51 8.90 1.34 -5.56
N ILE A 52 7.90 0.56 -5.14
CA ILE A 52 7.82 0.04 -3.77
C ILE A 52 8.54 -1.30 -3.67
N THR A 53 9.30 -1.48 -2.61
CA THR A 53 9.89 -2.76 -2.19
C THR A 53 9.52 -3.11 -0.75
N ASN A 54 9.30 -2.11 0.11
CA ASN A 54 8.83 -2.28 1.49
C ASN A 54 8.01 -1.06 1.98
N ALA A 55 7.30 -1.20 3.10
CA ALA A 55 6.45 -0.15 3.66
C ALA A 55 7.23 0.89 4.47
N ALA A 56 8.36 0.51 5.07
CA ALA A 56 9.23 1.44 5.78
C ALA A 56 9.67 2.62 4.90
N ASP A 57 10.14 2.34 3.68
CA ASP A 57 10.58 3.35 2.72
C ASP A 57 9.42 4.21 2.22
N MET A 58 8.25 3.59 1.97
CA MET A 58 7.04 4.32 1.60
C MET A 58 6.65 5.32 2.70
N ILE A 59 6.63 4.89 3.97
CA ILE A 59 6.31 5.75 5.11
C ILE A 59 7.36 6.83 5.30
N ASN A 60 8.66 6.50 5.19
CA ASN A 60 9.73 7.49 5.26
C ASN A 60 9.57 8.56 4.18
N ALA A 61 9.27 8.17 2.95
CA ALA A 61 9.03 9.08 1.84
C ALA A 61 7.82 10.01 2.09
N LEU A 62 6.76 9.52 2.73
CA LEU A 62 5.59 10.32 3.10
C LEU A 62 5.84 11.23 4.30
N ASN A 63 6.38 10.68 5.38
CA ASN A 63 6.52 11.36 6.68
C ASN A 63 7.54 12.50 6.66
N ASN A 64 8.50 12.46 5.74
CA ASN A 64 9.52 13.51 5.57
C ASN A 64 8.99 14.78 4.86
N ASN A 65 7.70 14.82 4.52
CA ASN A 65 7.08 16.01 3.92
C ASN A 65 6.61 17.02 4.95
N GLN A 66 6.45 18.27 4.50
CA GLN A 66 5.86 19.33 5.32
C GLN A 66 4.39 19.02 5.65
N ILE A 67 3.92 19.52 6.79
CA ILE A 67 2.51 19.46 7.18
C ILE A 67 1.65 20.06 6.05
N SER A 68 0.53 19.39 5.74
CA SER A 68 -0.43 19.83 4.71
C SER A 68 0.20 20.08 3.32
N SER A 69 1.15 19.25 2.90
CA SER A 69 1.80 19.37 1.59
C SER A 69 1.44 18.24 0.62
N VAL A 70 1.01 17.07 1.10
CA VAL A 70 0.65 15.92 0.26
C VAL A 70 -0.84 15.96 -0.09
N SER A 71 -1.16 16.19 -1.35
CA SER A 71 -2.54 16.28 -1.84
C SER A 71 -3.08 14.98 -2.42
N SER A 72 -2.21 14.05 -2.80
CA SER A 72 -2.63 12.75 -3.32
C SER A 72 -1.64 11.64 -3.02
N LEU A 73 -2.16 10.43 -2.83
CA LEU A 73 -1.43 9.19 -2.68
C LEU A 73 -2.13 8.09 -3.47
N ASP A 74 -1.50 7.59 -4.52
CA ASP A 74 -1.93 6.41 -5.27
C ASP A 74 -0.96 5.25 -4.98
N ILE A 75 -1.51 4.06 -4.68
CA ILE A 75 -0.69 2.87 -4.43
C ILE A 75 -1.16 1.74 -5.35
N LEU A 76 -0.26 1.22 -6.19
CA LEU A 76 -0.51 0.17 -7.19
C LEU A 76 0.32 -1.07 -6.88
N CYS A 77 -0.32 -2.08 -6.29
CA CYS A 77 0.35 -3.28 -5.79
C CYS A 77 -0.65 -4.41 -5.55
N HIS A 78 -0.16 -5.56 -5.07
CA HIS A 78 -1.04 -6.58 -4.51
C HIS A 78 -1.55 -6.17 -3.14
N GLY A 79 -2.77 -6.60 -2.82
CA GLY A 79 -3.41 -6.29 -1.54
C GLY A 79 -4.31 -7.41 -1.07
N THR A 80 -4.72 -7.26 0.19
CA THR A 80 -5.77 -8.02 0.86
C THR A 80 -6.72 -7.01 1.52
N PRO A 81 -7.82 -7.45 2.15
CA PRO A 81 -8.65 -6.56 2.97
C PRO A 81 -7.88 -5.80 4.06
N TYR A 82 -6.77 -6.33 4.58
CA TYR A 82 -6.08 -5.79 5.75
C TYR A 82 -4.63 -5.40 5.50
N SER A 83 -4.11 -5.63 4.29
CA SER A 83 -2.72 -5.34 3.99
C SER A 83 -2.50 -4.96 2.53
N LEU A 84 -1.47 -4.17 2.30
CA LEU A 84 -0.75 -4.15 1.04
C LEU A 84 0.42 -5.12 1.15
N ASN A 85 0.73 -5.83 0.07
CA ASN A 85 1.76 -6.85 0.09
C ASN A 85 2.92 -6.41 -0.78
N PHE A 86 4.04 -6.10 -0.12
CA PHE A 86 5.33 -5.85 -0.77
C PHE A 86 6.27 -6.97 -0.33
N SER A 87 6.98 -7.65 -1.22
CA SER A 87 8.09 -8.51 -0.82
C SER A 87 8.95 -8.92 -2.00
N GLU A 88 10.25 -9.06 -1.73
CA GLU A 88 11.19 -9.72 -2.62
C GLU A 88 11.33 -11.23 -2.33
N ASN A 89 10.84 -11.70 -1.18
CA ASN A 89 11.02 -13.07 -0.68
C ASN A 89 9.73 -13.91 -0.78
N GLU A 90 9.91 -15.24 -0.68
CA GLU A 90 8.79 -16.16 -0.62
C GLU A 90 8.12 -16.16 0.75
N ASN A 91 6.79 -16.20 0.77
CA ASN A 91 5.97 -16.23 1.99
C ASN A 91 6.29 -15.11 3.00
N GLU A 92 6.75 -13.96 2.54
CA GLU A 92 7.02 -12.79 3.37
C GLU A 92 6.15 -11.61 2.96
N ASN A 93 5.80 -10.78 3.94
CA ASN A 93 5.15 -9.50 3.74
C ASN A 93 5.92 -8.35 4.40
N CYS A 94 6.47 -7.48 3.56
CA CYS A 94 7.13 -6.22 3.93
C CYS A 94 6.20 -5.02 3.76
N GLY A 95 4.90 -5.26 3.81
CA GLY A 95 3.86 -4.33 3.41
C GLY A 95 3.26 -3.48 4.52
N LEU A 96 2.17 -2.78 4.17
CA LEU A 96 1.40 -1.92 5.07
C LEU A 96 0.21 -2.70 5.61
N ILE A 97 0.00 -2.71 6.94
CA ILE A 97 -1.03 -3.51 7.61
C ILE A 97 -1.93 -2.64 8.48
N THR A 98 -3.22 -2.97 8.59
CA THR A 98 -4.17 -2.18 9.39
C THR A 98 -3.91 -2.21 10.90
N GLY A 99 -3.25 -3.24 11.42
CA GLY A 99 -2.87 -3.31 12.84
C GLY A 99 -2.34 -4.66 13.29
N PHE A 100 -1.99 -4.77 14.57
CA PHE A 100 -1.39 -5.97 15.16
C PHE A 100 -2.24 -7.23 14.97
N PHE A 101 -3.54 -7.17 15.29
CA PHE A 101 -4.42 -8.33 15.14
C PHE A 101 -4.57 -8.78 13.68
N ALA A 102 -4.60 -7.84 12.74
CA ALA A 102 -4.59 -8.16 11.32
C ALA A 102 -3.28 -8.85 10.92
N LYS A 103 -2.12 -8.34 11.38
CA LYS A 103 -0.81 -8.95 11.15
C LYS A 103 -0.78 -10.41 11.65
N THR A 104 -1.20 -10.65 12.88
CA THR A 104 -1.27 -12.00 13.46
C THR A 104 -2.25 -12.90 12.71
N GLY A 105 -3.44 -12.40 12.39
CA GLY A 105 -4.47 -13.16 11.67
C GLY A 105 -4.04 -13.55 10.26
N LEU A 106 -3.44 -12.62 9.51
CA LEU A 106 -2.89 -12.89 8.17
C LEU A 106 -1.76 -13.92 8.22
N ALA A 107 -0.84 -13.80 9.19
CA ALA A 107 0.24 -14.77 9.37
C ALA A 107 -0.30 -16.18 9.60
N PHE A 108 -1.29 -16.34 10.49
CA PHE A 108 -1.91 -17.64 10.75
C PHE A 108 -2.67 -18.17 9.53
N TYR A 109 -3.47 -17.32 8.88
CA TYR A 109 -4.28 -17.70 7.72
C TYR A 109 -3.41 -18.20 6.57
N TYR A 110 -2.39 -17.45 6.16
CA TYR A 110 -1.53 -17.85 5.05
C TYR A 110 -0.56 -18.98 5.41
N SER A 111 -0.14 -19.10 6.68
CA SER A 111 0.67 -20.26 7.13
C SER A 111 -0.14 -21.55 7.23
N SER A 112 -1.47 -21.49 7.20
CA SER A 112 -2.32 -22.69 7.17
C SER A 112 -2.40 -23.33 5.79
N TRP A 113 -1.85 -22.68 4.77
CA TRP A 113 -1.76 -23.20 3.41
C TRP A 113 -0.51 -24.07 3.29
N GLU A 114 -0.50 -25.06 2.38
CA GLU A 114 0.61 -26.03 2.24
C GLU A 114 1.93 -25.41 1.74
N ASP A 115 1.96 -24.10 1.47
CA ASP A 115 3.07 -23.38 0.87
C ASP A 115 4.17 -22.91 1.85
N GLY A 116 4.03 -23.20 3.15
CA GLY A 116 5.04 -22.89 4.18
C GLY A 116 4.64 -21.78 5.17
N ILE A 117 5.59 -21.33 5.98
CA ILE A 117 5.33 -20.32 7.03
C ILE A 117 5.29 -18.92 6.40
N TYR A 118 4.15 -18.24 6.56
CA TYR A 118 3.99 -16.84 6.19
C TYR A 118 4.48 -15.91 7.30
N SER A 119 5.41 -15.03 6.97
CA SER A 119 6.03 -14.10 7.91
C SER A 119 5.86 -12.64 7.47
N PHE A 120 6.17 -11.74 8.38
CA PHE A 120 6.26 -10.32 8.10
C PHE A 120 7.67 -9.85 8.41
N SER A 121 8.26 -9.06 7.51
CA SER A 121 9.60 -8.52 7.72
C SER A 121 9.59 -7.37 8.74
N ASP A 122 10.79 -7.01 9.22
CA ASP A 122 11.01 -5.85 10.08
C ASP A 122 10.70 -4.51 9.37
N ASP A 123 10.63 -4.52 8.03
CA ASP A 123 10.26 -3.36 7.21
C ASP A 123 8.75 -3.26 6.94
N SER A 124 7.96 -4.20 7.44
CA SER A 124 6.51 -4.06 7.51
C SER A 124 6.10 -2.91 8.44
N ARG A 125 5.01 -2.21 8.12
CA ARG A 125 4.53 -1.07 8.91
C ARG A 125 3.02 -1.10 9.10
N TYR A 126 2.54 -0.44 10.13
CA TYR A 126 1.12 -0.22 10.33
C TYR A 126 0.64 1.05 9.64
N VAL A 127 -0.65 1.08 9.30
CA VAL A 127 -1.31 2.30 8.81
C VAL A 127 -1.09 3.47 9.78
N SER A 128 -1.13 3.21 11.10
CA SER A 128 -0.89 4.20 12.15
C SER A 128 0.52 4.77 12.19
N ASP A 129 1.49 4.18 11.47
CA ASP A 129 2.87 4.69 11.40
C ASP A 129 2.99 5.85 10.39
N ILE A 130 1.95 6.09 9.58
CA ILE A 130 1.89 7.23 8.66
C ILE A 130 1.60 8.50 9.47
N ASN A 131 2.39 9.56 9.26
CA ASN A 131 2.12 10.89 9.80
C ASN A 131 1.02 11.57 8.97
N PHE A 132 -0.25 11.35 9.34
CA PHE A 132 -1.38 11.91 8.58
C PHE A 132 -1.45 13.44 8.55
N LYS A 133 -0.65 14.15 9.35
CA LYS A 133 -0.57 15.62 9.30
C LYS A 133 0.04 16.13 7.99
N VAL A 134 0.83 15.32 7.28
CA VAL A 134 1.44 15.72 6.00
C VAL A 134 0.41 15.90 4.89
N PHE A 135 -0.76 15.28 5.01
CA PHE A 135 -1.82 15.37 4.00
C PHE A 135 -2.56 16.72 4.05
N THR A 136 -3.00 17.21 2.90
CA THR A 136 -3.91 18.37 2.80
C THR A 136 -5.29 18.02 3.37
N GLU A 137 -6.10 19.05 3.62
CA GLU A 137 -7.47 18.91 4.15
C GLU A 137 -8.40 18.07 3.25
N ASP A 138 -8.14 18.14 1.94
CA ASP A 138 -8.91 17.54 0.85
C ASP A 138 -8.11 16.45 0.10
N ALA A 139 -7.16 15.83 0.79
CA ALA A 139 -6.27 14.85 0.18
C ALA A 139 -7.03 13.62 -0.34
N ARG A 140 -6.57 13.10 -1.48
CA ARG A 140 -7.07 11.85 -2.05
C ARG A 140 -6.10 10.71 -1.74
N ILE A 141 -6.61 9.60 -1.22
CA ILE A 141 -5.86 8.34 -1.18
C ILE A 141 -6.58 7.31 -2.05
N GLN A 142 -5.87 6.67 -2.99
CA GLN A 142 -6.44 5.62 -3.83
C GLN A 142 -5.53 4.39 -3.86
N ILE A 143 -6.14 3.22 -3.65
CA ILE A 143 -5.42 1.96 -3.49
C ILE A 143 -5.84 1.00 -4.59
N HIS A 144 -5.01 0.82 -5.61
CA HIS A 144 -5.22 -0.13 -6.69
C HIS A 144 -4.71 -1.53 -6.32
N GLY A 145 -5.10 -2.01 -5.14
CA GLY A 145 -4.80 -3.34 -4.63
C GLY A 145 -6.06 -4.17 -4.49
N CYS A 146 -5.95 -5.46 -4.79
CA CYS A 146 -7.07 -6.41 -4.73
C CYS A 146 -7.73 -6.40 -3.34
N ASN A 147 -9.07 -6.35 -3.32
CA ASN A 147 -9.89 -6.55 -2.13
C ASN A 147 -9.62 -5.63 -0.93
N THR A 148 -8.96 -4.49 -1.15
CA THR A 148 -8.61 -3.51 -0.10
C THR A 148 -9.82 -2.83 0.56
N ALA A 149 -10.98 -2.91 -0.08
CA ALA A 149 -12.27 -2.46 0.47
C ALA A 149 -13.23 -3.61 0.83
N ARG A 150 -12.83 -4.89 0.68
CA ARG A 150 -13.73 -6.03 0.88
C ARG A 150 -13.83 -6.39 2.36
N GLY A 151 -14.96 -6.07 2.98
CA GLY A 151 -15.25 -6.46 4.38
C GLY A 151 -15.70 -7.91 4.47
N SER A 152 -14.82 -8.84 4.83
CA SER A 152 -15.18 -10.26 5.01
C SER A 152 -14.69 -10.90 6.31
N MET A 153 -13.93 -10.19 7.14
CA MET A 153 -13.49 -10.63 8.48
C MET A 153 -13.65 -9.48 9.50
N PRO A 154 -13.64 -9.76 10.82
CA PRO A 154 -13.70 -8.71 11.84
C PRO A 154 -12.48 -7.77 11.76
N GLY A 155 -12.72 -6.47 11.90
CA GLY A 155 -11.71 -5.42 11.84
C GLY A 155 -11.92 -4.44 10.69
N ASP A 156 -11.19 -3.33 10.72
CA ASP A 156 -11.24 -2.33 9.65
C ASP A 156 -10.50 -2.85 8.42
N THR A 157 -11.13 -2.72 7.25
CA THR A 157 -10.42 -2.89 5.98
C THR A 157 -9.34 -1.80 5.84
N LEU A 158 -8.40 -1.98 4.93
CA LEU A 158 -7.35 -1.01 4.66
C LEU A 158 -7.92 0.37 4.34
N THR A 159 -8.99 0.43 3.53
CA THR A 159 -9.71 1.66 3.23
C THR A 159 -10.29 2.32 4.49
N ILE A 160 -10.94 1.54 5.36
CA ILE A 160 -11.53 2.08 6.60
C ILE A 160 -10.44 2.58 7.55
N ALA A 161 -9.36 1.82 7.72
CA ALA A 161 -8.23 2.20 8.59
C ALA A 161 -7.62 3.53 8.15
N LEU A 162 -7.29 3.68 6.85
CA LEU A 162 -6.76 4.94 6.31
C LEU A 162 -7.74 6.10 6.45
N SER A 163 -9.04 5.85 6.23
CA SER A 163 -10.06 6.89 6.35
C SER A 163 -10.23 7.37 7.79
N LYS A 164 -10.19 6.45 8.77
CA LYS A 164 -10.26 6.80 10.19
C LYS A 164 -9.07 7.64 10.62
N GLU A 165 -7.86 7.26 10.22
CA GLU A 165 -6.65 8.01 10.57
C GLU A 165 -6.61 9.42 9.95
N LEU A 166 -7.03 9.56 8.68
CA LEU A 166 -7.21 10.88 8.06
C LEU A 166 -8.18 11.76 8.84
N TYR A 167 -9.34 11.20 9.20
CA TYR A 167 -10.35 11.94 9.96
C TYR A 167 -9.84 12.34 11.35
N GLN A 168 -9.16 11.42 12.06
CA GLN A 168 -8.55 11.69 13.37
C GLN A 168 -7.45 12.75 13.29
N ALA A 169 -6.72 12.83 12.18
CA ALA A 169 -5.75 13.90 11.90
C ALA A 169 -6.39 15.23 11.47
N GLY A 170 -7.72 15.32 11.47
CA GLY A 170 -8.49 16.52 11.15
C GLY A 170 -8.71 16.75 9.66
N LYS A 171 -8.41 15.77 8.79
CA LYS A 171 -8.53 15.89 7.32
C LYS A 171 -9.95 15.52 6.87
N THR A 172 -10.91 16.36 7.25
CA THR A 172 -12.35 16.06 7.18
C THR A 172 -12.93 16.06 5.76
N LYS A 173 -12.22 16.65 4.78
CA LYS A 173 -12.61 16.64 3.37
C LYS A 173 -11.85 15.61 2.52
N SER A 174 -10.92 14.89 3.13
CA SER A 174 -10.16 13.83 2.48
C SER A 174 -11.03 12.59 2.27
N TYR A 175 -10.67 11.80 1.27
CA TYR A 175 -11.37 10.54 0.99
C TYR A 175 -10.39 9.45 0.56
N VAL A 176 -10.78 8.21 0.85
CA VAL A 176 -10.02 7.00 0.51
C VAL A 176 -10.84 6.15 -0.43
N ILE A 177 -10.25 5.76 -1.56
CA ILE A 177 -10.84 4.85 -2.53
C ILE A 177 -10.06 3.54 -2.47
N GLY A 178 -10.72 2.47 -2.01
CA GLY A 178 -10.25 1.10 -2.18
C GLY A 178 -10.99 0.40 -3.29
N HIS A 179 -10.45 -0.74 -3.73
CA HIS A 179 -11.06 -1.56 -4.77
C HIS A 179 -11.43 -2.92 -4.20
N THR A 180 -12.55 -3.46 -4.68
CA THR A 180 -12.96 -4.86 -4.46
C THR A 180 -12.88 -5.61 -5.78
N ASP A 181 -12.86 -6.94 -5.73
CA ASP A 181 -13.26 -7.73 -6.89
C ASP A 181 -14.76 -7.55 -7.19
N LYS A 182 -15.15 -7.98 -8.39
CA LYS A 182 -16.56 -8.21 -8.75
C LYS A 182 -17.02 -9.57 -8.27
#